data_AF-A0A9P4MWI5-F1
#
_entry.id   AF-A0A9P4MWI5-F1
#
_cell.length_a   1.000
_cell.length_b   1.000
_cell.length_c   1.000
_cell.angle_alpha   90.00
_cell.angle_beta   90.00
_cell.angle_gamma   90.00
#
_symmetry.space_group_name_H-M   'P 1'
#
loop_
_entity.id
_entity.type
_entity.pdbx_description
1 polymer ?
#
loop_
_entity_poly.entity_id
_entity_poly.type
_entity_poly.pdbx_seq_one_letter_code
_entity_poly.pdbx_strand_id
1 'polypeptide(L)'
;MPTSESVLFFSGPPIKREFLPSKREGARKSTEEIEEKVNINFPNPFQPRDPEVVDAYLERSITPLLISFDILYPVQHTLLVTTQNILEKCCYEFTRKWFPFELEAAGWSCAKAVELIKWTRVIFKHSEWLPCEAFAVEGPLSQDILAPVQLLRHTAVHRLQTSLGGVRTLIRDAVTFAEALRDSM
;
A
#
# COMPACT_ATOMS: atom_id res chain seq x y z
N MET A 1 56.31 0.09 2.38
CA MET A 1 56.37 1.57 2.38
C MET A 1 54.96 2.10 2.49
N PRO A 2 54.59 2.81 3.57
CA PRO A 2 53.24 3.31 3.79
C PRO A 2 53.13 4.79 3.42
N THR A 3 52.03 5.19 2.80
CA THR A 3 51.59 6.59 2.65
C THR A 3 50.10 6.60 2.95
N SER A 4 49.71 6.91 4.19
CA SER A 4 49.34 8.24 4.69
C SER A 4 47.92 8.65 4.31
N GLU A 5 47.09 8.59 5.36
CA GLU A 5 45.83 9.27 5.67
C GLU A 5 45.31 10.37 4.72
N SER A 6 43.99 10.35 4.50
CA SER A 6 43.16 11.56 4.68
C SER A 6 41.70 11.16 4.96
N VAL A 7 41.34 11.13 6.24
CA VAL A 7 39.95 11.14 6.71
C VAL A 7 39.49 12.59 6.71
N LEU A 8 38.57 12.96 5.82
CA LEU A 8 37.87 14.24 5.89
C LEU A 8 36.45 14.01 6.38
N PHE A 9 36.32 14.14 7.70
CA PHE A 9 35.09 14.25 8.46
C PHE A 9 34.54 15.67 8.24
N PHE A 10 33.52 15.84 7.39
CA PHE A 10 32.77 17.11 7.34
C PHE A 10 31.60 17.01 8.32
N SER A 11 31.86 17.47 9.54
CA SER A 11 30.85 17.71 10.58
C SER A 11 30.15 19.05 10.30
N GLY A 12 28.91 19.00 9.80
CA GLY A 12 28.05 20.17 9.63
C GLY A 12 27.45 20.64 10.97
N PRO A 13 27.15 21.95 11.14
CA PRO A 13 26.71 22.53 12.41
C PRO A 13 25.26 22.16 12.78
N PRO A 14 24.91 22.18 14.09
CA PRO A 14 23.60 21.76 14.57
C PRO A 14 22.50 22.79 14.30
N ILE A 15 21.36 22.29 13.81
CA ILE A 15 20.12 23.04 13.60
C ILE A 15 19.56 23.48 14.96
N LYS A 16 19.56 24.79 15.22
CA LYS A 16 18.88 25.38 16.38
C LYS A 16 17.37 25.38 16.13
N ARG A 17 16.60 24.61 16.90
CA ARG A 17 15.14 24.77 17.04
C ARG A 17 14.89 25.87 18.06
N GLU A 18 14.43 27.02 17.61
CA GLU A 18 13.92 28.06 18.50
C GLU A 18 12.52 27.66 18.99
N PHE A 19 12.44 27.31 20.27
CA PHE A 19 11.22 27.30 21.06
C PHE A 19 10.99 28.72 21.58
N LEU A 20 9.80 29.28 21.33
CA LEU A 20 9.32 30.46 22.07
C LEU A 20 7.93 30.18 22.67
N PRO A 21 7.62 30.73 23.86
CA PRO A 21 6.57 30.20 24.72
C PRO A 21 5.25 30.99 24.66
N SER A 22 4.19 30.23 24.96
CA SER A 22 2.93 30.58 25.62
C SER A 22 2.68 32.05 26.03
N LYS A 23 1.54 32.59 25.57
CA LYS A 23 0.71 33.52 26.36
C LYS A 23 -0.76 33.11 26.31
N ARG A 24 -1.28 32.75 27.49
CA ARG A 24 -2.70 32.67 27.83
C ARG A 24 -3.11 34.00 28.47
N GLU A 25 -4.20 34.57 28.01
CA GLU A 25 -5.09 35.52 28.69
C GLU A 25 -6.34 35.57 27.80
N GLY A 26 -7.57 35.31 28.21
CA GLY A 26 -8.20 35.48 29.51
C GLY A 26 -9.41 36.39 29.30
N ALA A 27 -10.56 35.86 28.90
CA ALA A 27 -11.83 36.58 28.96
C ALA A 27 -13.00 35.59 28.96
N ARG A 28 -13.52 35.32 30.17
CA ARG A 28 -14.88 34.82 30.37
C ARG A 28 -15.83 35.94 29.94
N LYS A 29 -16.72 35.69 28.99
CA LYS A 29 -18.01 36.38 28.92
C LYS A 29 -19.12 35.37 28.70
N SER A 30 -20.14 35.60 29.49
CA SER A 30 -21.34 34.80 29.74
C SER A 30 -22.18 34.57 28.49
N THR A 31 -22.84 33.43 28.52
CA THR A 31 -24.05 33.09 27.78
C THR A 31 -25.11 34.20 27.88
N GLU A 32 -25.93 34.30 26.82
CA GLU A 32 -27.11 35.16 26.64
C GLU A 32 -26.83 36.51 25.96
N GLU A 33 -27.67 36.83 24.96
CA GLU A 33 -27.67 38.00 24.06
C GLU A 33 -26.78 37.89 22.81
N ILE A 34 -27.31 37.23 21.76
CA ILE A 34 -27.68 37.81 20.45
C ILE A 34 -28.53 36.72 19.77
N GLU A 35 -29.77 36.57 20.24
CA GLU A 35 -30.85 35.93 19.48
C GLU A 35 -31.81 37.03 19.05
N GLU A 36 -31.53 37.70 17.93
CA GLU A 36 -32.60 38.28 17.14
C GLU A 36 -32.17 38.62 15.70
N LYS A 37 -32.98 38.12 14.75
CA LYS A 37 -33.14 38.58 13.36
C LYS A 37 -32.09 38.16 12.33
N VAL A 38 -32.13 36.88 11.94
CA VAL A 38 -32.24 36.54 10.52
C VAL A 38 -33.20 35.35 10.36
N ASN A 39 -34.49 35.63 10.17
CA ASN A 39 -35.46 34.63 9.71
C ASN A 39 -35.20 34.36 8.22
N ILE A 40 -34.25 33.49 7.93
CA ILE A 40 -34.10 32.83 6.63
C ILE A 40 -34.72 31.46 6.77
N ASN A 41 -35.90 31.33 6.17
CA ASN A 41 -36.63 30.09 6.03
C ASN A 41 -35.82 29.15 5.14
N PHE A 42 -34.89 28.39 5.72
CA PHE A 42 -34.21 27.31 5.02
C PHE A 42 -35.20 26.15 4.84
N PRO A 43 -35.49 25.72 3.61
CA PRO A 43 -36.34 24.56 3.40
C PRO A 43 -35.69 23.35 4.10
N ASN A 44 -36.43 22.74 5.02
CA ASN A 44 -36.05 21.50 5.66
C ASN A 44 -35.76 20.42 4.58
N PRO A 45 -34.55 19.81 4.51
CA PRO A 45 -34.23 18.83 3.49
C PRO A 45 -35.05 17.53 3.61
N PHE A 46 -35.73 17.32 4.72
CA PHE A 46 -36.40 16.07 5.08
C PHE A 46 -37.92 16.23 5.22
N GLN A 47 -38.57 16.75 4.18
CA GLN A 47 -39.98 16.43 3.95
C GLN A 47 -40.05 15.10 3.20
N PRO A 48 -40.92 14.14 3.57
CA PRO A 48 -41.06 12.89 2.82
C PRO A 48 -41.57 13.22 1.42
N ARG A 49 -40.69 13.15 0.43
CA ARG A 49 -41.06 13.22 -0.98
C ARG A 49 -41.58 11.84 -1.38
N ASP A 50 -42.61 11.84 -2.22
CA ASP A 50 -43.27 10.66 -2.79
C ASP A 50 -42.31 9.47 -2.95
N PRO A 51 -42.68 8.26 -2.47
CA PRO A 51 -41.86 7.05 -2.61
C PRO A 51 -41.38 6.81 -4.05
N GLU A 52 -42.22 7.17 -5.02
CA GLU A 52 -41.94 7.07 -6.46
C GLU A 52 -40.75 7.92 -6.92
N VAL A 53 -40.52 9.08 -6.30
CA VAL A 53 -39.43 9.99 -6.66
C VAL A 53 -38.12 9.52 -6.05
N VAL A 54 -38.16 8.92 -4.85
CA VAL A 54 -36.97 8.37 -4.19
C VAL A 54 -36.45 7.17 -4.96
N ASP A 55 -37.34 6.28 -5.40
CA ASP A 55 -36.99 5.14 -6.26
C ASP A 55 -36.47 5.60 -7.61
N ALA A 56 -37.10 6.60 -8.25
CA ALA A 56 -36.62 7.13 -9.53
C ALA A 56 -35.24 7.81 -9.43
N TYR A 57 -34.90 8.46 -8.31
CA TYR A 57 -33.58 9.04 -8.08
C TYR A 57 -32.54 7.97 -7.73
N LEU A 58 -32.90 6.95 -6.95
CA LEU A 58 -32.04 5.84 -6.61
C LEU A 58 -31.71 5.01 -7.86
N GLU A 59 -32.73 4.65 -8.64
CA GLU A 59 -32.59 3.94 -9.92
C GLU A 59 -31.77 4.74 -10.94
N ARG A 60 -31.93 6.07 -11.01
CA ARG A 60 -31.24 6.90 -12.02
C ARG A 60 -29.82 7.34 -11.61
N SER A 61 -29.49 7.32 -10.32
CA SER A 61 -28.15 7.64 -9.81
C SER A 61 -27.23 6.42 -9.72
N ILE A 62 -27.81 5.22 -9.63
CA ILE A 62 -27.07 3.97 -9.44
C ILE A 62 -26.68 3.31 -10.78
N THR A 63 -27.43 3.57 -11.85
CA THR A 63 -27.40 2.71 -13.05
C THR A 63 -26.30 2.95 -14.10
N PRO A 64 -25.50 4.03 -14.08
CA PRO A 64 -24.26 4.07 -14.90
C PRO A 64 -22.95 3.96 -14.10
N LEU A 65 -22.94 4.22 -12.78
CA LEU A 65 -21.72 4.16 -11.96
C LEU A 65 -21.42 2.77 -11.37
N LEU A 66 -22.41 1.89 -11.26
CA LEU A 66 -22.19 0.53 -10.77
C LEU A 66 -21.60 -0.43 -11.82
N ILE A 67 -21.53 -0.05 -13.10
CA ILE A 67 -21.22 -0.99 -14.19
C ILE A 67 -19.70 -1.16 -14.41
N SER A 68 -18.82 -0.47 -13.68
CA SER A 68 -17.36 -0.61 -13.88
C SER A 68 -16.51 -0.72 -12.63
N PHE A 69 -17.08 -0.63 -11.43
CA PHE A 69 -16.36 -0.83 -10.17
C PHE A 69 -17.17 -1.72 -9.24
N ASP A 70 -17.22 -3.03 -9.55
CA ASP A 70 -17.87 -4.08 -8.74
C ASP A 70 -17.28 -4.25 -7.31
N ILE A 71 -16.29 -3.43 -6.92
CA ILE A 71 -15.64 -3.49 -5.61
C ILE A 71 -15.37 -2.09 -5.06
N LEU A 72 -15.74 -1.89 -3.79
CA LEU A 72 -15.45 -0.67 -3.06
C LEU A 72 -13.93 -0.50 -2.88
N TYR A 73 -13.40 0.71 -3.13
CA TYR A 73 -11.97 1.01 -3.03
C TYR A 73 -11.32 0.54 -1.70
N PRO A 74 -11.91 0.77 -0.51
CA PRO A 74 -11.30 0.33 0.74
C PRO A 74 -11.12 -1.20 0.81
N VAL A 75 -12.05 -1.96 0.21
CA VAL A 75 -11.99 -3.42 0.15
C VAL A 75 -10.87 -3.85 -0.80
N GLN A 76 -10.83 -3.30 -2.02
CA GLN A 76 -9.73 -3.54 -2.95
C GLN A 76 -8.37 -3.25 -2.32
N HIS A 77 -8.20 -2.05 -1.76
CA HIS A 77 -6.92 -1.62 -1.23
C HIS A 77 -6.45 -2.53 -0.09
N THR A 78 -7.37 -2.93 0.80
CA THR A 78 -7.09 -3.88 1.87
C THR A 78 -6.65 -5.24 1.32
N LEU A 79 -7.33 -5.77 0.30
CA LEU A 79 -6.96 -7.03 -0.33
C LEU A 79 -5.57 -6.97 -0.96
N LEU A 80 -5.28 -5.94 -1.75
CA LEU A 80 -4.00 -5.81 -2.44
C LEU A 80 -2.83 -5.58 -1.48
N VAL A 81 -3.00 -4.75 -0.44
CA VAL A 81 -1.97 -4.53 0.59
C VAL A 81 -1.73 -5.81 1.40
N THR A 82 -2.80 -6.53 1.76
CA THR A 82 -2.67 -7.81 2.46
C THR A 82 -1.93 -8.83 1.62
N THR A 83 -2.28 -8.93 0.34
CA THR A 83 -1.61 -9.83 -0.62
C THR A 83 -0.13 -9.46 -0.75
N GLN A 84 0.20 -8.18 -0.87
CA GLN A 84 1.59 -7.71 -0.90
C GLN A 84 2.37 -8.15 0.35
N ASN A 85 1.80 -7.97 1.55
CA ASN A 85 2.46 -8.36 2.80
C ASN A 85 2.70 -9.88 2.88
N ILE A 86 1.76 -10.69 2.37
CA ILE A 86 1.92 -12.15 2.30
C ILE A 86 3.08 -12.50 1.36
N LEU A 87 3.11 -11.91 0.16
CA LEU A 87 4.20 -12.15 -0.79
C LEU A 87 5.56 -11.72 -0.25
N GLU A 88 5.66 -10.60 0.47
CA GLU A 88 6.90 -10.18 1.13
C GLU A 88 7.37 -11.23 2.14
N LYS A 89 6.44 -11.89 2.85
CA LYS A 89 6.75 -13.00 3.75
C LYS A 89 7.24 -14.23 2.98
N CYS A 90 6.56 -14.63 1.90
CA CYS A 90 6.98 -15.75 1.06
C CYS A 90 8.41 -15.51 0.50
N CYS A 91 8.69 -14.30 0.01
CA CYS A 91 10.01 -13.91 -0.49
C CYS A 91 11.09 -13.97 0.60
N TYR A 92 10.78 -13.50 1.81
CA TYR A 92 11.71 -13.56 2.93
C TYR A 92 12.04 -15.00 3.32
N GLU A 93 11.04 -15.85 3.43
CA GLU A 93 11.21 -17.28 3.74
C GLU A 93 12.03 -18.00 2.67
N PHE A 94 11.72 -17.74 1.40
CA PHE A 94 12.47 -18.26 0.26
C PHE A 94 13.94 -17.82 0.31
N THR A 95 14.20 -16.52 0.51
CA THR A 95 15.55 -15.95 0.59
C THR A 95 16.31 -16.53 1.78
N ARG A 96 15.66 -16.67 2.94
CA ARG A 96 16.26 -17.26 4.15
C ARG A 96 16.69 -18.71 3.93
N LYS A 97 15.95 -19.47 3.12
CA LYS A 97 16.28 -20.85 2.78
C LYS A 97 17.45 -20.96 1.79
N TRP A 98 17.43 -20.16 0.73
CA TRP A 98 18.31 -20.38 -0.43
C TRP A 98 19.54 -19.47 -0.47
N PHE A 99 19.48 -18.27 0.09
CA PHE A 99 20.59 -17.31 0.12
C PHE A 99 20.53 -16.42 1.38
N PRO A 100 20.67 -17.02 2.59
CA PRO A 100 20.61 -16.29 3.86
C PRO A 100 21.72 -15.23 3.98
N PHE A 101 22.85 -15.40 3.29
CA PHE A 101 23.92 -14.41 3.26
C PHE A 101 23.46 -13.03 2.75
N GLU A 102 22.48 -12.99 1.84
CA GLU A 102 21.95 -11.72 1.32
C GLU A 102 21.15 -10.98 2.41
N LEU A 103 20.45 -11.71 3.28
CA LEU A 103 19.74 -11.14 4.44
C LEU A 103 20.73 -10.54 5.44
N GLU A 104 21.81 -11.27 5.73
CA GLU A 104 22.85 -10.83 6.68
C GLU A 104 23.59 -9.60 6.15
N ALA A 105 24.06 -9.65 4.90
CA ALA A 105 24.81 -8.56 4.28
C ALA A 105 23.99 -7.27 4.18
N ALA A 106 22.68 -7.38 3.94
CA ALA A 106 21.80 -6.23 3.83
C ALA A 106 21.09 -5.84 5.13
N GLY A 107 21.28 -6.60 6.22
CA GLY A 107 20.66 -6.36 7.52
C GLY A 107 19.13 -6.56 7.55
N TRP A 108 18.59 -7.41 6.67
CA TRP A 108 17.14 -7.64 6.58
C TRP A 108 16.68 -8.71 7.57
N SER A 109 16.25 -8.25 8.74
CA SER A 109 15.85 -9.13 9.84
C SER A 109 14.43 -9.70 9.71
N CYS A 110 13.58 -9.14 8.85
CA CYS A 110 12.21 -9.60 8.65
C CYS A 110 11.66 -9.25 7.26
N ALA A 111 10.54 -9.87 6.88
CA ALA A 111 9.86 -9.64 5.61
C ALA A 111 9.55 -8.16 5.33
N LYS A 112 9.10 -7.43 6.35
CA LYS A 112 8.71 -6.00 6.25
C LYS A 112 9.90 -5.04 6.07
N ALA A 113 11.14 -5.51 6.23
CA ALA A 113 12.33 -4.68 6.06
C ALA A 113 12.60 -4.34 4.58
N VAL A 114 11.88 -4.98 3.66
CA VAL A 114 12.17 -4.97 2.22
C VAL A 114 10.86 -4.92 1.45
N GLU A 115 10.75 -3.93 0.56
CA GLU A 115 9.59 -3.84 -0.33
C GLU A 115 9.54 -5.02 -1.32
N LEU A 116 8.33 -5.47 -1.66
CA LEU A 116 8.10 -6.56 -2.61
C LEU A 116 8.89 -6.45 -3.93
N ILE A 117 9.03 -5.25 -4.49
CA ILE A 117 9.80 -5.03 -5.74
C ILE A 117 11.30 -5.33 -5.57
N LYS A 118 11.83 -5.13 -4.37
CA LYS A 118 13.24 -5.39 -4.07
C LYS A 118 13.44 -6.90 -3.88
N TRP A 119 12.50 -7.59 -3.24
CA TRP A 119 12.50 -9.04 -3.17
C TRP A 119 12.53 -9.71 -4.55
N THR A 120 11.63 -9.32 -5.45
CA THR A 120 11.56 -9.92 -6.80
C THR A 120 12.85 -9.75 -7.58
N ARG A 121 13.52 -8.59 -7.45
CA ARG A 121 14.83 -8.34 -8.08
C ARG A 121 15.94 -9.21 -7.51
N VAL A 122 15.99 -9.35 -6.19
CA VAL A 122 17.00 -10.21 -5.52
C VAL A 122 16.80 -11.66 -5.94
N ILE A 123 15.57 -12.18 -5.83
CA ILE A 123 15.26 -13.56 -6.21
C ILE A 123 15.59 -13.80 -7.69
N PHE A 124 15.20 -12.88 -8.59
CA PHE A 124 15.49 -13.00 -10.02
C PHE A 124 17.00 -13.01 -10.32
N LYS A 125 17.78 -12.14 -9.66
CA LYS A 125 19.24 -12.09 -9.81
C LYS A 125 19.91 -13.42 -9.44
N HIS A 126 19.36 -14.13 -8.45
CA HIS A 126 19.93 -15.39 -7.98
C HIS A 126 19.34 -16.62 -8.66
N SER A 127 18.23 -16.50 -9.40
CA SER A 127 17.45 -17.64 -9.90
C SER A 127 18.25 -18.60 -10.78
N GLU A 128 19.18 -18.10 -11.59
CA GLU A 128 20.03 -18.91 -12.49
C GLU A 128 21.02 -19.83 -11.74
N TRP A 129 21.34 -19.48 -10.49
CA TRP A 129 22.34 -20.19 -9.68
C TRP A 129 21.70 -21.15 -8.68
N LEU A 130 20.37 -21.14 -8.58
CA LEU A 130 19.64 -22.00 -7.66
C LEU A 130 19.42 -23.38 -8.25
N PRO A 131 19.36 -24.42 -7.40
CA PRO A 131 19.06 -25.76 -7.85
C PRO A 131 17.61 -25.82 -8.37
N CYS A 132 17.33 -26.74 -9.29
CA CYS A 132 16.01 -26.88 -9.93
C CYS A 132 14.87 -27.09 -8.91
N GLU A 133 15.17 -27.68 -7.75
CA GLU A 133 14.21 -27.92 -6.68
C GLU A 133 13.83 -26.63 -5.92
N ALA A 134 14.53 -25.52 -6.14
CA ALA A 134 14.19 -24.25 -5.53
C ALA A 134 12.85 -23.71 -6.02
N PHE A 135 12.56 -23.88 -7.31
CA PHE A 135 11.34 -23.39 -7.92
C PHE A 135 10.38 -24.53 -8.29
N ALA A 136 9.08 -24.24 -8.30
CA ALA A 136 8.06 -25.16 -8.82
C ALA A 136 7.96 -25.14 -10.36
N VAL A 137 8.55 -24.13 -10.99
CA VAL A 137 8.59 -23.97 -12.45
C VAL A 137 9.86 -24.59 -13.02
N GLU A 138 9.81 -24.98 -14.29
CA GLU A 138 10.99 -25.46 -15.00
C GLU A 138 11.94 -24.30 -15.31
N GLY A 139 13.14 -24.35 -14.72
CA GLY A 139 14.18 -23.34 -14.95
C GLY A 139 14.07 -22.10 -14.06
N PRO A 140 14.82 -21.03 -14.38
CA PRO A 140 14.80 -19.79 -13.61
C PRO A 140 13.46 -19.07 -13.75
N LEU A 141 13.10 -18.28 -12.74
CA LEU A 141 11.93 -17.41 -12.79
C LEU A 141 11.97 -16.49 -14.01
N SER A 142 10.87 -16.42 -14.75
CA SER A 142 10.71 -15.53 -15.90
C SER A 142 10.08 -14.18 -15.51
N GLN A 143 10.25 -13.18 -16.38
CA GLN A 143 9.57 -11.88 -16.25
C GLN A 143 8.04 -12.03 -16.24
N ASP A 144 7.48 -13.05 -16.86
CA ASP A 144 6.03 -13.28 -16.92
C ASP A 144 5.42 -13.59 -15.55
N ILE A 145 6.21 -14.18 -14.64
CA ILE A 145 5.78 -14.44 -13.26
C ILE A 145 6.00 -13.20 -12.38
N LEU A 146 7.05 -12.42 -12.66
CA LEU A 146 7.42 -11.27 -11.84
C LEU A 146 6.62 -10.01 -12.16
N ALA A 147 6.36 -9.71 -13.43
CA ALA A 147 5.69 -8.49 -13.87
C ALA A 147 4.29 -8.30 -13.24
N PRO A 148 3.44 -9.33 -13.10
CA PRO A 148 2.16 -9.20 -12.41
C PRO A 148 2.29 -8.79 -10.94
N VAL A 149 3.33 -9.26 -10.25
CA VAL A 149 3.61 -8.90 -8.84
C VAL A 149 4.01 -7.42 -8.73
N GLN A 150 4.76 -6.91 -9.71
CA GLN A 150 5.09 -5.49 -9.79
C GLN A 150 3.84 -4.65 -10.03
N LEU A 151 2.94 -5.12 -10.90
CA LEU A 151 1.66 -4.48 -11.16
C LEU A 151 0.80 -4.44 -9.89
N LEU A 152 0.72 -5.54 -9.13
CA LEU A 152 0.01 -5.59 -7.85
C LEU A 152 0.52 -4.50 -6.88
N ARG A 153 1.84 -4.41 -6.67
CA ARG A 153 2.43 -3.35 -5.84
C ARG A 153 2.10 -1.97 -6.39
N HIS A 154 2.23 -1.76 -7.69
CA HIS A 154 1.96 -0.47 -8.32
C HIS A 154 0.49 -0.04 -8.08
N THR A 155 -0.47 -0.94 -8.30
CA THR A 155 -1.89 -0.71 -8.03
C THR A 155 -2.14 -0.40 -6.55
N ALA A 156 -1.52 -1.15 -5.62
CA ALA A 156 -1.70 -0.95 -4.19
C ALA A 156 -1.11 0.39 -3.70
N VAL A 157 0.16 0.66 -4.01
CA VAL A 157 0.93 1.82 -3.52
C VAL A 157 0.44 3.12 -4.13
N HIS A 158 0.14 3.11 -5.44
CA HIS A 158 -0.39 4.29 -6.13
C HIS A 158 -1.92 4.38 -6.07
N ARG A 159 -2.58 3.51 -5.30
CA ARG A 159 -4.01 3.57 -5.00
C ARG A 159 -4.89 3.57 -6.25
N LEU A 160 -4.47 2.84 -7.28
CA LEU A 160 -5.19 2.80 -8.55
C LEU A 160 -6.44 1.94 -8.41
N GLN A 161 -7.61 2.51 -8.63
CA GLN A 161 -8.86 1.76 -8.67
C GLN A 161 -8.83 0.75 -9.83
N THR A 162 -9.30 -0.48 -9.60
CA THR A 162 -9.49 -1.49 -10.64
C THR A 162 -10.83 -2.19 -10.47
N SER A 163 -11.23 -2.99 -11.44
CA SER A 163 -12.46 -3.79 -11.35
C SER A 163 -12.27 -4.98 -10.41
N LEU A 164 -13.36 -5.59 -9.94
CA LEU A 164 -13.28 -6.85 -9.17
C LEU A 164 -12.54 -7.95 -9.95
N GLY A 165 -12.74 -8.00 -11.27
CA GLY A 165 -11.98 -8.88 -12.16
C GLY A 165 -10.48 -8.59 -12.13
N GLY A 166 -10.08 -7.32 -12.17
CA GLY A 166 -8.69 -6.90 -12.04
C GLY A 166 -8.08 -7.31 -10.69
N VAL A 167 -8.80 -7.11 -9.59
CA VAL A 167 -8.36 -7.56 -8.25
C VAL A 167 -8.15 -9.08 -8.21
N ARG A 168 -9.11 -9.85 -8.74
CA ARG A 168 -9.01 -11.32 -8.80
C ARG A 168 -7.81 -11.79 -9.60
N THR A 169 -7.55 -11.17 -10.75
CA THR A 169 -6.37 -11.46 -11.57
C THR A 169 -5.08 -11.21 -10.79
N LEU A 170 -4.94 -10.02 -10.17
CA LEU A 170 -3.75 -9.69 -9.38
C LEU A 170 -3.50 -10.68 -8.23
N ILE A 171 -4.55 -11.09 -7.52
CA ILE A 171 -4.45 -12.07 -6.43
C ILE A 171 -4.07 -13.45 -6.99
N ARG A 172 -4.66 -13.87 -8.10
CA ARG A 172 -4.30 -15.14 -8.74
C ARG A 172 -2.85 -15.14 -9.19
N ASP A 173 -2.39 -14.06 -9.79
CA ASP A 173 -1.00 -13.95 -10.23
C ASP A 173 -0.03 -13.93 -9.04
N ALA A 174 -0.43 -13.34 -7.92
CA ALA A 174 0.29 -13.45 -6.65
C ALA A 174 0.38 -14.89 -6.15
N VAL A 175 -0.71 -15.67 -6.24
CA VAL A 175 -0.71 -17.11 -5.92
C VAL A 175 0.27 -17.86 -6.82
N THR A 176 0.22 -17.65 -8.13
CA THR A 176 1.16 -18.26 -9.09
C THR A 176 2.61 -17.95 -8.73
N PHE A 177 2.91 -16.71 -8.33
CA PHE A 177 4.26 -16.36 -7.89
C PHE A 177 4.67 -17.06 -6.60
N ALA A 178 3.80 -17.15 -5.59
CA ALA A 178 4.08 -17.87 -4.35
C ALA A 178 4.31 -19.38 -4.61
N GLU A 179 3.47 -19.99 -5.45
CA GLU A 179 3.61 -21.37 -5.88
C GLU A 179 4.93 -21.58 -6.64
N ALA A 180 5.35 -20.64 -7.49
CA ALA A 180 6.64 -20.69 -8.16
C ALA A 180 7.80 -20.73 -7.16
N LEU A 181 7.67 -20.07 -6.00
CA LEU A 181 8.62 -20.13 -4.88
C LEU A 181 8.44 -21.36 -3.97
N ARG A 182 7.54 -22.29 -4.32
CA ARG A 182 7.14 -23.46 -3.51
C ARG A 182 6.58 -23.10 -2.13
N ASP A 183 5.98 -21.92 -2.00
CA ASP A 183 5.24 -21.54 -0.80
C ASP A 183 3.78 -21.98 -0.95
N SER A 184 3.32 -22.87 -0.08
CA SER A 184 1.91 -23.22 0.01
C SER A 184 1.21 -22.16 0.85
N MET A 185 0.70 -21.12 0.18
CA MET A 185 -0.14 -20.11 0.83
C MET A 185 -1.44 -20.70 1.39
#